data_AF-Q2NJB4-F1
#
_entry.id   AF-Q2NJB4-F1
#
_cell.length_a   1.000
_cell.length_b   1.000
_cell.length_c   1.000
_cell.angle_alpha   90.00
_cell.angle_beta   90.00
_cell.angle_gamma   90.00
#
_symmetry.space_group_name_H-M   'P 1'
#
loop_
_entity.id
_entity.type
_entity.pdbx_description
1 polymer ?
#
loop_
_entity_poly.entity_id
_entity_poly.type
_entity_poly.pdbx_seq_one_letter_code
_entity_poly.pdbx_strand_id
1 'polypeptide(L)' 'MHEYLFGHRKITHLYQKIFNEPITKKKVYFIMKEKGICCRLRSKKINIIINN' A
#
# COMPACT_ATOMS: atom_id res chain seq x y z
N MET A 1 11.55 5.57 -11.55
CA MET A 1 10.09 5.29 -11.59
C MET A 1 9.63 4.92 -10.19
N HIS A 2 9.32 5.93 -9.37
CA HIS A 2 8.92 5.79 -7.95
C HIS A 2 7.40 5.79 -7.82
N GLU A 3 6.73 4.94 -8.58
CA GLU A 3 5.27 4.83 -8.50
C GLU A 3 4.93 3.60 -7.66
N TYR A 4 4.01 3.77 -6.71
CA TYR A 4 3.35 2.73 -5.91
C TYR A 4 3.94 2.32 -4.54
N LEU A 5 4.82 3.08 -3.90
CA LEU A 5 5.19 2.82 -2.49
C LEU A 5 4.20 3.39 -1.45
N PHE A 6 3.18 4.15 -1.88
CA PHE A 6 2.34 4.96 -0.98
C PHE A 6 0.86 4.58 -0.89
N GLY A 7 0.41 3.46 -1.49
CA GLY A 7 -1.03 3.13 -1.61
C GLY A 7 -1.79 3.09 -0.27
N HIS A 8 -1.37 2.21 0.64
CA HIS A 8 -2.12 2.00 1.89
C HIS A 8 -2.07 3.20 2.84
N ARG A 9 -0.87 3.75 3.09
CA ARG A 9 -0.65 4.82 4.08
C ARG A 9 -1.35 6.12 3.65
N LYS A 10 -1.31 6.45 2.36
CA LYS A 10 -1.96 7.65 1.82
C LYS A 10 -3.48 7.54 1.88
N ILE A 11 -4.06 6.39 1.52
CA ILE A 11 -5.51 6.18 1.60
C ILE A 11 -5.99 6.23 3.06
N THR A 12 -5.26 5.61 3.98
CA THR A 12 -5.58 5.64 5.41
C THR A 12 -5.64 7.09 5.92
N HIS A 13 -4.61 7.88 5.62
CA HIS A 13 -4.51 9.27 6.06
C HIS A 13 -5.60 10.16 5.43
N LEU A 14 -5.88 10.00 4.13
CA LEU A 14 -6.92 10.75 3.44
C LEU A 14 -8.31 10.41 3.98
N TYR A 15 -8.60 9.13 4.22
CA TYR A 15 -9.88 8.72 4.78
C TYR A 15 -10.10 9.32 6.17
N GLN A 16 -9.11 9.23 7.05
CA GLN A 16 -9.18 9.86 8.38
C GLN A 16 -9.35 11.38 8.29
N LYS A 17 -8.68 12.06 7.37
CA LYS A 17 -8.80 13.52 7.23
C LYS A 17 -10.20 13.96 6.77
N ILE A 18 -10.84 13.19 5.90
CA ILE A 18 -12.14 13.55 5.30
C ILE A 18 -13.30 13.15 6.20
N PHE A 19 -13.25 11.94 6.76
CA PHE A 19 -14.36 11.36 7.51
C PHE A 19 -14.17 11.44 9.03
N ASN A 20 -12.99 11.84 9.50
CA ASN A 20 -12.60 11.84 10.91
C ASN A 20 -12.78 10.47 11.59
N GLU A 21 -12.70 9.40 10.80
CA GLU A 21 -12.96 8.02 11.23
C GLU A 21 -11.75 7.11 10.98
N PRO A 22 -11.47 6.16 11.89
CA PRO A 22 -10.46 5.14 11.66
C PRO A 22 -10.92 4.17 10.55
N ILE A 23 -9.99 3.79 9.67
CA ILE A 23 -10.23 2.83 8.60
C ILE A 23 -9.44 1.54 8.81
N THR A 24 -10.09 0.41 8.58
CA THR A 24 -9.44 -0.91 8.66
C THR A 24 -8.63 -1.20 7.40
N LYS A 25 -7.56 -1.99 7.53
CA LYS A 25 -6.75 -2.45 6.40
C LYS A 25 -7.59 -3.13 5.31
N LYS A 26 -8.64 -3.87 5.71
CA LYS A 26 -9.59 -4.53 4.80
C LYS A 26 -10.35 -3.52 3.94
N LYS A 27 -10.90 -2.46 4.53
CA LYS A 27 -11.56 -1.38 3.77
C LYS A 27 -10.58 -0.67 2.83
N VAL A 28 -9.37 -0.35 3.28
CA VAL A 28 -8.33 0.24 2.42
C VAL A 28 -8.02 -0.66 1.22
N TYR A 29 -7.88 -1.97 1.44
CA TYR A 29 -7.66 -2.94 0.38
C TYR A 29 -8.81 -2.98 -0.64
N PHE A 30 -10.06 -2.96 -0.18
CA PHE A 30 -11.22 -2.90 -1.08
C PHE A 30 -11.21 -1.63 -1.93
N ILE A 31 -11.00 -0.46 -1.33
CA ILE A 31 -10.91 0.82 -2.05
C ILE A 31 -9.79 0.76 -3.11
N MET A 32 -8.63 0.24 -2.75
CA MET A 32 -7.51 0.06 -3.69
C MET A 32 -7.90 -0.87 -4.85
N LYS A 33 -8.54 -2.00 -4.55
CA LYS A 33 -8.97 -2.99 -5.54
C LYS A 33 -10.02 -2.42 -6.50
N GLU A 34 -11.04 -1.72 -6.00
CA GLU A 34 -12.06 -1.09 -6.83
C GLU A 34 -11.50 0.00 -7.75
N LYS A 35 -10.43 0.68 -7.33
CA LYS A 35 -9.76 1.73 -8.11
C LYS A 35 -8.61 1.21 -8.97
N GLY A 36 -8.39 -0.11 -9.04
CA GLY A 36 -7.28 -0.71 -9.80
C GLY A 36 -5.88 -0.38 -9.25
N ILE A 37 -5.79 0.10 -8.01
CA ILE A 37 -4.52 0.46 -7.37
C ILE A 37 -3.86 -0.82 -6.86
N CYS A 38 -2.75 -1.21 -7.50
CA CYS A 38 -2.02 -2.40 -7.10
C CYS A 38 -1.40 -2.23 -5.70
N CYS A 39 -1.77 -3.13 -4.79
CA CYS A 39 -1.05 -3.37 -3.55
C CYS A 39 0.22 -4.17 -3.87
N ARG A 40 1.31 -3.49 -4.27
CA ARG A 40 2.59 -4.20 -4.36
C ARG A 40 2.99 -4.61 -2.94
N LEU A 41 2.82 -5.89 -2.61
CA LEU A 41 3.51 -6.50 -1.47
C LEU A 41 4.99 -6.15 -1.65
N ARG A 42 5.58 -5.50 -0.64
CA ARG A 42 6.99 -5.12 -0.65
C ARG A 42 7.80 -6.31 -1.15
N SER A 43 8.46 -6.18 -2.30
CA SER A 43 9.27 -7.27 -2.85
C SER A 43 10.23 -7.73 -1.76
N LYS A 44 10.16 -9.02 -1.40
CA LYS A 44 11.09 -9.62 -0.43
C LYS A 44 12.49 -9.40 -1.01
N LYS A 45 13.35 -8.69 -0.29
CA LYS A 45 14.75 -8.47 -0.72
C LYS A 45 15.41 -9.84 -0.78
N ILE A 46 15.63 -10.36 -1.98
CA ILE A 46 16.43 -11.58 -2.18
C ILE A 46 17.88 -11.12 -2.04
N ASN A 47 18.51 -11.42 -0.90
CA ASN A 47 19.96 -11.29 -0.76
C ASN A 47 20.59 -12.45 -1.53
N ILE A 48 20.93 -12.24 -2.81
CA ILE A 48 21.76 -13.18 -3.56
C ILE A 48 23.18 -13.02 -2.99
N ILE A 49 23.62 -13.97 -2.17
CA ILE A 49 25.02 -14.07 -1.76
C ILE A 49 25.74 -14.72 -2.94
N ILE A 50 26.52 -13.94 -3.69
CA ILE A 50 27.44 -14.47 -4.69
C ILE A 50 28.69 -14.88 -3.92
N ASN A 51 28.92 -16.19 -3.77
CA ASN A 51 30.22 -16.70 -3.33
C ASN A 51 31.14 -16.67 -4.56
N ASN A 52 32.18 -15.83 -4.49
CA ASN A 52 33.33 -15.87 -5.39
C ASN A 52 34.30 -16.98 -4.95
#